data_AF-A0A2R7JX99-F1
#
_entry.id   AF-A0A2R7JX99-F1
#
_cell.length_a   1.000
_cell.length_b   1.000
_cell.length_c   1.000
_cell.angle_alpha   90.00
_cell.angle_beta   90.00
_cell.angle_gamma   90.00
#
_symmetry.space_group_name_H-M   'P 1'
#
loop_
_entity.id
_entity.type
_entity.pdbx_description
1 polymer ?
#
loop_
_entity_poly.entity_id
_entity_poly.type
_entity_poly.pdbx_seq_one_letter_code
_entity_poly.pdbx_strand_id
1 'polypeptide(L)'
;MLAAGTPQPGHPAGYVAIDQFSGSVDGKAGSFLLLHRGTIDKAGGADLSVIIAPDSGTGALEGISGSFAIKIEGGVHRYDLAYTLPAK
;
A
#
# COMPACT_ATOMS: atom_id res chain seq x y z
N MET A 1 -7.77 5.57 -7.68
CA MET A 1 -8.55 4.93 -6.60
C MET A 1 -10.00 4.81 -7.04
N LEU A 2 -10.65 3.68 -6.75
CA LEU A 2 -12.10 3.50 -6.83
C LEU A 2 -12.63 3.20 -5.42
N ALA A 3 -13.77 3.77 -5.08
CA ALA A 3 -14.43 3.55 -3.80
C ALA A 3 -15.90 3.16 -4.03
N ALA A 4 -16.42 2.30 -3.17
CA ALA A 4 -17.82 1.87 -3.18
C ALA A 4 -18.35 1.84 -1.75
N GLY A 5 -19.58 2.31 -1.55
CA GLY A 5 -20.23 2.38 -0.23
C GLY A 5 -20.71 3.79 0.11
N THR A 6 -21.06 4.00 1.37
CA THR A 6 -21.55 5.31 1.84
C THR A 6 -20.35 6.14 2.29
N PRO A 7 -20.10 7.33 1.71
CA PRO A 7 -18.93 8.15 2.03
C PRO A 7 -19.17 8.95 3.31
N GLN A 8 -19.39 8.26 4.43
CA GLN A 8 -19.63 8.86 5.74
C GLN A 8 -18.82 8.10 6.82
N PRO A 9 -18.21 8.80 7.79
CA PRO A 9 -17.46 8.16 8.87
C PRO A 9 -18.31 7.13 9.64
N GLY A 10 -17.76 5.93 9.87
CA GLY A 10 -18.46 4.85 10.56
C GLY A 10 -19.40 4.00 9.69
N HIS A 11 -19.49 4.28 8.38
CA HIS A 11 -20.28 3.48 7.46
C HIS A 11 -19.41 2.45 6.72
N PRO A 12 -19.97 1.28 6.37
CA PRO A 12 -19.25 0.30 5.56
C PRO A 12 -18.91 0.87 4.20
N ALA A 13 -17.66 0.67 3.80
CA ALA A 13 -17.15 1.08 2.52
C ALA A 13 -16.00 0.16 2.12
N GLY A 14 -15.76 0.07 0.81
CA GLY A 14 -14.59 -0.59 0.24
C GLY A 14 -13.87 0.35 -0.71
N TYR A 15 -12.57 0.14 -0.86
CA TYR A 15 -11.79 0.82 -1.88
C TYR A 15 -10.71 -0.09 -2.45
N VAL A 16 -10.32 0.24 -3.68
CA VAL A 16 -9.15 -0.30 -4.36
C VAL A 16 -8.35 0.83 -5.00
N ALA A 17 -7.03 0.67 -5.03
CA ALA A 17 -6.14 1.62 -5.69
C ALA A 17 -4.91 0.89 -6.23
N ILE A 18 -4.31 1.47 -7.27
CA ILE A 18 -2.98 1.14 -7.72
C ILE A 18 -2.20 2.45 -7.72
N ASP A 19 -1.11 2.50 -6.97
CA ASP A 19 -0.23 3.66 -6.86
C ASP A 19 1.14 3.30 -7.43
N GLN A 20 1.82 4.27 -8.05
CA GLN A 20 3.22 4.12 -8.48
C GLN A 20 4.14 4.85 -7.51
N PHE A 21 5.07 4.12 -6.92
CA PHE A 21 6.21 4.70 -6.23
C PHE A 21 7.37 4.88 -7.21
N SER A 22 8.01 6.04 -7.20
CA SER A 22 9.27 6.30 -7.91
C SER A 22 10.19 7.08 -6.97
N GLY A 23 11.36 6.52 -6.67
CA GLY A 23 12.25 7.08 -5.67
C GLY A 23 13.39 6.15 -5.28
N SER A 24 13.73 6.12 -3.99
CA SER A 24 14.75 5.23 -3.47
C SER A 24 14.32 4.58 -2.16
N VAL A 25 14.59 3.28 -2.02
CA VAL A 25 14.38 2.51 -0.79
C VAL A 25 15.75 2.00 -0.33
N ASP A 26 16.16 2.31 0.89
CA ASP A 26 17.48 1.96 1.44
C ASP A 26 18.63 2.28 0.45
N GLY A 27 18.58 3.49 -0.11
CA GLY A 27 19.55 4.01 -1.08
C GLY A 27 19.47 3.40 -2.50
N LYS A 28 18.55 2.47 -2.76
CA LYS A 28 18.38 1.81 -4.06
C LYS A 28 17.34 2.53 -4.89
N ALA A 29 17.76 3.14 -6.00
CA ALA A 29 16.90 3.88 -6.89
C ALA A 29 16.09 2.96 -7.81
N GLY A 30 14.79 3.25 -7.95
CA GLY A 30 13.89 2.49 -8.79
C GLY A 30 12.43 2.90 -8.61
N SER A 31 11.53 2.11 -9.18
CA SER A 31 10.08 2.27 -9.01
C SER A 31 9.42 0.92 -8.74
N PHE A 32 8.20 0.93 -8.22
CA PHE A 32 7.31 -0.22 -8.17
C PHE A 32 5.85 0.24 -8.06
N LEU A 33 4.90 -0.67 -8.25
CA LEU A 33 3.48 -0.40 -8.05
C LEU A 33 3.01 -0.97 -6.72
N LEU A 34 2.10 -0.29 -6.05
CA LEU A 34 1.39 -0.76 -4.86
C LEU A 34 -0.05 -1.11 -5.23
N LEU A 35 -0.53 -2.27 -4.79
CA LEU A 35 -1.93 -2.69 -4.94
C LEU A 35 -2.63 -2.58 -3.59
N HIS A 36 -3.71 -1.80 -3.54
CA HIS A 36 -4.48 -1.56 -2.33
C HIS A 36 -5.84 -2.26 -2.41
N ARG A 37 -6.24 -2.87 -1.29
CA ARG A 37 -7.61 -3.30 -1.02
C ARG A 37 -7.93 -2.96 0.43
N GLY A 38 -8.88 -2.05 0.64
CA GLY A 38 -9.33 -1.70 1.99
C GLY A 38 -10.85 -1.83 2.14
N THR A 39 -11.29 -2.22 3.32
CA THR A 39 -12.69 -2.29 3.71
C THR A 39 -12.90 -1.80 5.13
N ILE A 40 -14.05 -1.19 5.38
CA ILE A 40 -14.57 -0.92 6.71
C ILE A 40 -15.90 -1.66 6.83
N ASP A 41 -16.14 -2.35 7.94
CA ASP A 41 -17.39 -3.06 8.21
C ASP A 41 -18.38 -2.22 9.03
N LYS A 42 -19.57 -2.78 9.30
CA LYS A 42 -20.62 -2.10 10.08
C LYS A 42 -20.26 -1.85 11.54
N ALA A 43 -19.38 -2.65 12.11
CA ALA A 43 -18.89 -2.48 13.48
C ALA A 43 -17.74 -1.46 13.56
N GLY A 44 -17.31 -0.90 12.43
CA GLY A 44 -16.16 0.00 12.34
C GLY A 44 -14.83 -0.73 12.26
N GLY A 45 -14.82 -2.06 12.11
CA GLY A 45 -13.62 -2.85 11.87
C GLY A 45 -13.04 -2.50 10.50
N ALA A 46 -11.76 -2.15 10.47
CA ALA A 46 -11.04 -1.84 9.23
C ALA A 46 -10.10 -3.00 8.87
N ASP A 47 -10.10 -3.39 7.60
CA ASP A 47 -9.13 -4.29 7.01
C ASP A 47 -8.46 -3.56 5.84
N LEU A 48 -7.13 -3.58 5.82
CA LEU A 48 -6.33 -2.94 4.78
C LEU A 48 -5.19 -3.86 4.40
N SER A 49 -5.16 -4.26 3.13
CA SER A 49 -4.03 -4.94 2.52
C SER A 49 -3.44 -4.04 1.44
N VAL A 50 -2.14 -3.75 1.58
CA VAL A 50 -1.35 -3.12 0.53
C VAL A 50 -0.11 -3.96 0.29
N ILE A 51 0.09 -4.36 -0.95
CA ILE A 51 1.24 -5.15 -1.38
C ILE A 51 1.97 -4.46 -2.50
N ILE A 52 3.25 -4.76 -2.65
CA ILE A 52 3.95 -4.45 -3.90
C ILE A 52 3.38 -5.38 -4.98
N ALA A 53 2.97 -4.81 -6.12
CA ALA A 53 2.47 -5.57 -7.24
C ALA A 53 3.58 -6.51 -7.73
N PRO A 54 3.29 -7.81 -7.93
CA PRO A 54 4.27 -8.77 -8.43
C PRO A 54 4.96 -8.25 -9.69
N ASP A 55 6.28 -8.41 -9.74
CA ASP A 55 7.11 -8.07 -10.92
C ASP A 55 7.00 -6.61 -11.40
N SER A 56 6.63 -5.69 -10.50
CA SER A 56 6.52 -4.26 -10.84
C SER A 56 7.78 -3.43 -10.57
N GLY A 57 8.77 -4.03 -9.90
CA GLY A 57 10.03 -3.39 -9.54
C GLY A 57 10.88 -3.02 -10.76
N THR A 58 11.53 -1.86 -10.74
CA THR A 58 12.45 -1.42 -11.80
C THR A 58 13.80 -0.95 -11.24
N GLY A 59 14.84 -0.94 -12.08
CA GLY A 59 16.16 -0.43 -11.70
C GLY A 59 16.76 -1.25 -10.55
N ALA A 60 17.26 -0.58 -9.51
CA ALA A 60 17.84 -1.29 -8.35
C ALA A 60 16.78 -1.93 -7.44
N LEU A 61 15.50 -1.81 -7.79
CA LEU A 61 14.36 -2.43 -7.09
C LEU A 61 13.72 -3.57 -7.91
N GLU A 62 14.35 -4.03 -9.00
CA GLU A 62 13.89 -5.22 -9.73
C GLU A 62 13.77 -6.44 -8.81
N GLY A 63 12.65 -7.17 -8.93
CA GLY A 63 12.33 -8.32 -8.07
C GLY A 63 11.89 -7.98 -6.66
N ILE A 64 11.68 -6.71 -6.31
CA ILE A 64 11.17 -6.32 -4.99
C ILE A 64 9.79 -6.92 -4.73
N SER A 65 9.60 -7.46 -3.52
CA SER A 65 8.32 -7.97 -3.04
C SER A 65 8.11 -7.59 -1.59
N GLY A 66 6.86 -7.42 -1.17
CA GLY A 66 6.59 -6.96 0.19
C GLY A 66 5.18 -6.43 0.40
N SER A 67 4.97 -5.89 1.60
CA SER A 67 3.74 -5.25 2.02
C SER A 67 3.99 -3.86 2.59
N PHE A 68 2.95 -3.05 2.60
CA PHE A 68 3.01 -1.64 3.00
C PHE A 68 1.91 -1.36 4.02
N ALA A 69 2.26 -1.14 5.28
CA ALA A 69 1.28 -0.80 6.31
C ALA A 69 1.12 0.72 6.42
N ILE A 70 -0.12 1.17 6.62
CA ILE A 70 -0.44 2.58 6.83
C ILE A 70 -1.03 2.72 8.24
N LYS A 71 -0.47 3.60 9.05
CA LYS A 71 -0.98 3.95 10.38
C LYS A 71 -1.24 5.45 10.43
N ILE A 72 -2.35 5.85 11.03
CA ILE A 72 -2.70 7.27 11.20
C ILE A 72 -2.72 7.57 12.69
N GLU A 73 -1.78 8.40 13.13
CA GLU A 73 -1.63 8.77 14.55
C GLU A 73 -1.60 10.30 14.65
N GLY A 74 -2.56 10.88 15.38
CA GLY A 74 -2.66 12.34 15.52
C GLY A 74 -2.84 13.10 14.20
N GLY A 75 -3.47 12.47 13.19
CA GLY A 75 -3.64 13.04 11.85
C GLY A 75 -2.42 12.91 10.94
N VAL A 76 -1.34 12.29 11.42
CA VAL A 76 -0.12 12.05 10.64
C VAL A 76 -0.15 10.64 10.08
N HIS A 77 0.05 10.52 8.77
CA HIS A 77 0.24 9.23 8.11
C HIS A 77 1.67 8.73 8.33
N ARG A 78 1.78 7.51 8.85
CA ARG A 78 3.02 6.74 8.97
C ARG A 78 2.93 5.49 8.12
N TYR A 79 4.06 5.11 7.55
CA TYR A 79 4.16 4.04 6.57
C TYR A 79 5.27 3.07 6.96
N ASP A 80 4.93 1.78 7.04
CA ASP A 80 5.91 0.71 7.28
C ASP A 80 6.00 -0.15 6.00
N LEU A 81 7.11 -0.07 5.29
CA LEU A 81 7.38 -0.93 4.13
C LEU A 81 8.20 -2.14 4.58
N ALA A 82 7.58 -3.31 4.63
CA ALA A 82 8.27 -4.57 4.83
C ALA A 82 8.53 -5.21 3.47
N TYR A 83 9.80 -5.36 3.09
CA TYR A 83 10.16 -5.81 1.74
C TYR A 83 11.36 -6.77 1.74
N THR A 84 11.48 -7.49 0.64
CA THR A 84 12.65 -8.29 0.29
C THR A 84 13.12 -7.92 -1.11
N LEU A 85 14.41 -8.12 -1.36
CA LEU A 85 15.02 -8.05 -2.68
C LEU A 85 15.81 -9.34 -2.93
N PRO A 86 15.89 -9.83 -4.17
CA PRO A 86 16.75 -10.95 -4.52
C PRO A 86 18.21 -10.68 -4.13
N ALA A 87 18.93 -11.73 -3.75
CA ALA A 87 20.38 -11.65 -3.65
C ALA A 87 20.97 -11.38 -5.04
N LYS A 88 22.06 -10.60 -5.09
CA LYS A 88 22.85 -10.41 -6.31
C LYS A 88 23.57 -11.68 -6.70
#